data_AF-A0A1V2IFA5-F1
#
_entry.id   AF-A0A1V2IFA5-F1
#
_cell.length_a   1.000
_cell.length_b   1.000
_cell.length_c   1.000
_cell.angle_alpha   90.00
_cell.angle_beta   90.00
_cell.angle_gamma   90.00
#
_symmetry.space_group_name_H-M   'P 1'
#
loop_
_entity.id
_entity.type
_entity.pdbx_description
1 polymer ?
#
loop_
_entity_poly.entity_id
_entity_poly.type
_entity_poly.pdbx_seq_one_letter_code
_entity_poly.pdbx_strand_id
1 'polypeptide(L)'
;MLGLLGALILVITGCDKPTPLVTLQSGGNFVQAHAAQYDRDGTVIKKGGYQAPVLHAAPGSVVNIDVAQSIADKGYFLASNDTRITDIITEPHYRLSVPDGRGEVNLTVFQAPHAGSEQASGSWPFRLVVQP
;
A
#
# COMPACT_ATOMS: atom_id res chain seq x y z
N MET A 1 -6.30 6.50 -58.26
CA MET A 1 -6.04 5.47 -57.25
C MET A 1 -4.57 5.58 -56.88
N LEU A 2 -4.25 6.04 -55.66
CA LEU A 2 -3.05 5.69 -54.87
C LEU A 2 -3.14 6.51 -53.57
N GLY A 3 -3.51 5.84 -52.48
CA GLY A 3 -3.59 6.45 -51.16
C GLY A 3 -2.21 6.47 -50.50
N LEU A 4 -1.86 7.59 -49.89
CA LEU A 4 -0.84 7.62 -48.84
C LEU A 4 -1.55 7.53 -47.50
N LEU A 5 -1.58 6.32 -46.95
CA LEU A 5 -1.83 6.08 -45.53
C LEU A 5 -0.66 6.69 -44.75
N GLY A 6 -0.86 7.88 -44.19
CA GLY A 6 0.05 8.45 -43.20
C GLY A 6 -0.03 7.63 -41.93
N ALA A 7 1.00 6.83 -41.67
CA ALA A 7 1.15 6.11 -40.41
C ALA A 7 1.33 7.13 -39.27
N LEU A 8 0.29 7.27 -38.44
CA LEU A 8 0.37 8.00 -37.19
C LEU A 8 1.15 7.11 -36.20
N ILE A 9 2.45 7.39 -36.02
CA ILE A 9 3.26 6.75 -34.98
C ILE A 9 2.76 7.33 -33.65
N LEU A 10 1.84 6.62 -32.99
CA LEU A 10 1.52 6.81 -31.58
C LEU A 10 2.77 6.42 -30.79
N VAL A 11 3.58 7.41 -30.43
CA VAL A 11 4.64 7.24 -29.43
C VAL A 11 3.93 7.04 -28.09
N ILE A 12 3.75 5.79 -27.68
CA ILE A 12 3.28 5.47 -26.34
C ILE A 12 4.41 5.89 -25.40
N THR A 13 4.29 7.08 -24.79
CA THR A 13 5.06 7.41 -23.58
C THR A 13 4.84 6.26 -22.62
N GLY A 14 5.91 5.54 -22.27
CA GLY A 14 5.82 4.34 -21.43
C GLY A 14 4.98 4.64 -20.20
N CYS A 15 3.74 4.13 -20.19
CA CYS A 15 2.89 4.16 -19.01
C CYS A 15 3.53 3.19 -18.02
N ASP A 16 4.46 3.67 -17.19
CA ASP A 16 4.92 2.90 -16.06
C ASP A 16 3.68 2.49 -15.26
N LYS A 17 3.45 1.18 -15.18
CA LYS A 17 2.32 0.65 -14.41
C LYS A 17 2.42 1.20 -12.99
N PRO A 18 1.36 1.81 -12.44
CA PRO A 18 1.41 2.33 -11.08
C PRO A 18 1.73 1.19 -10.11
N THR A 19 2.48 1.47 -9.04
CA THR A 19 2.71 0.47 -7.99
C THR A 19 1.37 0.05 -7.38
N PRO A 20 1.25 -1.19 -6.87
CA PRO A 20 0.01 -1.67 -6.25
C PRO A 20 -0.56 -0.70 -5.19
N LEU A 21 -1.89 -0.69 -5.07
CA LEU A 21 -2.61 0.19 -4.16
C LEU A 21 -3.00 -0.55 -2.87
N VAL A 22 -2.97 0.19 -1.76
CA VAL A 22 -3.54 -0.21 -0.47
C VAL A 22 -4.55 0.84 -0.04
N THR A 23 -5.70 0.40 0.46
CA THR A 23 -6.78 1.25 1.00
C THR A 23 -6.96 0.95 2.48
N LEU A 24 -7.04 2.01 3.30
CA LEU A 24 -7.44 1.93 4.69
C LEU A 24 -8.80 2.62 4.85
N GLN A 25 -9.71 2.01 5.61
CA GLN A 25 -11.04 2.56 5.86
C GLN A 25 -11.41 2.44 7.35
N SER A 26 -11.96 3.52 7.91
CA SER A 26 -12.55 3.51 9.26
C SER A 26 -13.70 4.52 9.35
N GLY A 27 -14.79 4.16 10.03
CA GLY A 27 -15.89 5.09 10.31
C GLY A 27 -16.52 5.77 9.08
N GLY A 28 -16.48 5.13 7.90
CA GLY A 28 -16.97 5.70 6.64
C GLY A 28 -15.96 6.57 5.88
N ASN A 29 -14.81 6.89 6.47
CA ASN A 29 -13.69 7.56 5.80
C ASN A 29 -12.71 6.53 5.23
N PHE A 30 -12.05 6.86 4.13
CA PHE A 30 -10.99 6.03 3.56
C PHE A 30 -9.82 6.87 3.04
N VAL A 31 -8.64 6.25 3.03
CA VAL A 31 -7.43 6.79 2.37
C VAL A 31 -6.78 5.70 1.55
N GLN A 32 -6.07 6.09 0.49
CA GLN A 32 -5.40 5.18 -0.41
C GLN A 32 -3.95 5.58 -0.60
N ALA A 33 -3.07 4.60 -0.72
CA ALA A 33 -1.67 4.82 -1.02
C ALA A 33 -1.16 3.86 -2.09
N HIS A 34 -0.41 4.42 -3.03
CA HIS A 34 0.58 3.67 -3.80
C HIS A 34 1.82 3.42 -2.92
N ALA A 35 2.65 2.46 -3.31
CA ALA A 35 3.82 2.09 -2.52
C ALA A 35 4.81 3.26 -2.38
N ALA A 36 5.34 3.46 -1.17
CA ALA A 36 6.47 4.36 -0.94
C ALA A 36 7.76 3.75 -1.49
N GLN A 37 7.91 2.44 -1.32
CA GLN A 37 8.95 1.62 -1.91
C GLN A 37 8.31 0.34 -2.47
N TYR A 38 8.76 -0.11 -3.64
CA TYR A 38 8.30 -1.36 -4.25
C TYR A 38 9.40 -1.99 -5.08
N ASP A 39 9.71 -3.26 -4.82
CA ASP A 39 10.50 -4.09 -5.71
C ASP A 39 9.61 -4.55 -6.88
N ARG A 40 9.95 -4.05 -8.05
CA ARG A 40 9.38 -4.47 -9.32
C ARG A 40 10.44 -5.24 -10.08
N ASP A 41 10.30 -6.56 -10.07
CA ASP A 41 11.10 -7.47 -10.90
C ASP A 41 12.62 -7.28 -10.68
N GLY A 42 13.03 -7.11 -9.42
CA GLY A 42 14.42 -6.89 -9.01
C GLY A 42 14.86 -5.43 -9.02
N THR A 43 13.99 -4.50 -9.44
CA THR A 43 14.25 -3.06 -9.42
C THR A 43 13.46 -2.40 -8.30
N VAL A 44 14.17 -1.85 -7.31
CA VAL A 44 13.55 -1.11 -6.22
C VAL A 44 13.18 0.30 -6.68
N ILE A 45 11.87 0.55 -6.74
CA ILE A 45 11.28 1.86 -7.02
C ILE A 45 11.01 2.55 -5.69
N LYS A 46 11.49 3.79 -5.53
CA LYS A 46 11.22 4.64 -4.35
C LYS A 46 10.53 5.93 -4.77
N LYS A 47 9.43 6.28 -4.11
CA LYS A 47 8.74 7.54 -4.33
C LYS A 47 9.40 8.66 -3.51
N GLY A 48 10.09 9.57 -4.19
CA GLY A 48 10.64 10.77 -3.56
C GLY A 48 9.55 11.66 -2.97
N GLY A 49 9.82 12.26 -1.80
CA GLY A 49 8.88 13.16 -1.13
C GLY A 49 7.56 12.49 -0.71
N TYR A 50 7.58 11.17 -0.43
CA TYR A 50 6.38 10.43 -0.06
C TYR A 50 5.72 11.04 1.19
N GLN A 51 4.44 11.39 1.08
CA GLN A 51 3.61 11.84 2.18
C GLN A 51 2.61 10.74 2.52
N ALA A 52 2.72 10.19 3.73
CA ALA A 52 1.82 9.16 4.23
C ALA A 52 0.41 9.73 4.42
N PRO A 53 -0.63 9.14 3.79
CA PRO A 53 -2.01 9.55 3.99
C PRO A 53 -2.41 9.38 5.45
N VAL A 54 -3.27 10.28 5.92
CA VAL A 54 -3.76 10.30 7.30
C VAL A 54 -5.17 9.73 7.34
N LEU A 55 -5.36 8.64 8.09
CA LEU A 55 -6.68 8.11 8.41
C LEU A 55 -7.03 8.47 9.86
N HIS A 56 -8.22 9.01 10.06
CA HIS A 56 -8.78 9.19 11.40
C HIS A 56 -9.64 7.98 11.77
N ALA A 57 -9.46 7.47 12.98
CA ALA A 57 -10.25 6.35 13.51
C ALA A 57 -10.68 6.62 14.95
N ALA A 58 -11.83 6.08 15.33
CA ALA A 58 -12.30 6.15 16.71
C ALA A 58 -11.60 5.10 17.59
N PRO A 59 -11.37 5.38 18.89
CA PRO A 59 -10.91 4.36 19.84
C PRO A 59 -11.86 3.16 19.87
N GLY A 60 -11.32 1.95 19.96
CA GLY A 60 -12.11 0.71 19.98
C GLY A 60 -12.80 0.35 18.65
N SER A 61 -12.58 1.14 17.59
CA SER A 61 -13.14 0.86 16.26
C SER A 61 -12.30 -0.15 15.46
N VAL A 62 -12.68 -0.37 14.21
CA VAL A 62 -11.95 -1.21 13.26
C VAL A 62 -11.43 -0.35 12.12
N VAL A 63 -10.17 -0.58 11.75
CA VAL A 63 -9.59 -0.17 10.47
C VAL A 63 -9.66 -1.38 9.54
N ASN A 64 -10.41 -1.24 8.44
CA ASN A 64 -10.39 -2.20 7.35
C ASN A 64 -9.22 -1.86 6.43
N ILE A 65 -8.47 -2.88 6.03
CA ILE A 65 -7.29 -2.76 5.19
C ILE A 65 -7.55 -3.63 3.96
N ASP A 66 -7.65 -3.00 2.80
CA ASP A 66 -7.76 -3.67 1.51
C ASP A 66 -6.44 -3.51 0.75
N VAL A 67 -5.84 -4.64 0.40
CA VAL A 67 -4.63 -4.69 -0.42
C VAL A 67 -4.96 -5.22 -1.80
N ALA A 68 -4.25 -4.75 -2.83
CA ALA A 68 -4.37 -5.34 -4.16
C ALA A 68 -4.07 -6.86 -4.12
N GLN A 69 -4.77 -7.66 -4.92
CA GLN A 69 -4.59 -9.13 -4.96
C GLN A 69 -3.12 -9.52 -5.19
N SER A 70 -2.40 -8.81 -6.05
CA SER A 70 -0.97 -9.03 -6.30
C SER A 70 -0.07 -8.83 -5.07
N ILE A 71 -0.55 -8.11 -4.06
CA ILE A 71 0.10 -8.00 -2.77
C ILE A 71 -0.21 -9.23 -1.92
N ALA A 72 -1.50 -9.54 -1.78
CA ALA A 72 -2.01 -10.66 -1.00
C ALA A 72 -1.43 -12.02 -1.43
N ASP A 73 -1.33 -12.27 -2.74
CA ASP A 73 -0.77 -13.50 -3.31
C ASP A 73 0.69 -13.76 -2.89
N LYS A 74 1.45 -12.69 -2.64
CA LYS A 74 2.85 -12.77 -2.17
C LYS A 74 2.95 -12.72 -0.64
N GLY A 75 1.85 -12.46 0.04
CA GLY A 75 1.79 -12.23 1.49
C GLY A 75 2.22 -10.81 1.89
N TYR A 76 1.63 -10.33 2.98
CA TYR A 76 1.99 -9.06 3.61
C TYR A 76 1.89 -9.14 5.12
N PHE A 77 2.40 -8.15 5.83
CA PHE A 77 2.23 -8.00 7.26
C PHE A 77 2.07 -6.53 7.63
N LEU A 78 1.55 -6.28 8.82
CA LEU A 78 1.38 -4.93 9.35
C LEU A 78 2.45 -4.65 10.38
N ALA A 79 2.93 -3.40 10.40
CA ALA A 79 3.76 -2.87 11.45
C ALA A 79 3.17 -1.57 12.02
N SER A 80 3.23 -1.44 13.34
CA SER A 80 2.91 -0.21 14.07
C SER A 80 4.19 0.35 14.66
N ASN A 81 4.55 1.59 14.31
CA ASN A 81 5.80 2.24 14.73
C ASN A 81 7.03 1.31 14.59
N ASP A 82 7.19 0.76 13.38
CA ASP A 82 8.26 -0.17 13.00
C ASP A 82 8.27 -1.54 13.71
N THR A 83 7.31 -1.79 14.60
CA THR A 83 7.11 -3.10 15.23
C THR A 83 6.07 -3.90 14.46
N ARG A 84 6.44 -5.08 13.97
CA ARG A 84 5.51 -6.01 13.33
C ARG A 84 4.44 -6.45 14.34
N ILE A 85 3.17 -6.34 13.95
CA ILE A 85 2.01 -6.66 14.81
C ILE A 85 1.15 -7.82 14.30
N THR A 86 1.45 -8.36 13.12
CA THR A 86 0.74 -9.52 12.55
C THR A 86 1.72 -10.56 12.02
N ASP A 87 1.28 -11.81 11.94
CA ASP A 87 1.88 -12.81 11.05
C ASP A 87 1.70 -12.43 9.56
N ILE A 88 2.17 -13.28 8.65
CA ILE A 88 1.94 -13.07 7.21
C ILE A 88 0.45 -13.30 6.93
N ILE A 89 -0.15 -12.35 6.23
CA ILE A 89 -1.54 -12.35 5.80
C ILE A 89 -1.57 -12.61 4.30
N THR A 90 -2.49 -13.47 3.85
CA THR A 90 -2.67 -13.83 2.43
C THR A 90 -4.03 -13.42 1.88
N GLU A 91 -4.91 -12.89 2.73
CA GLU A 91 -6.22 -12.40 2.36
C GLU A 91 -6.14 -10.93 1.90
N PRO A 92 -6.82 -10.55 0.80
CA PRO A 92 -6.80 -9.18 0.31
C PRO A 92 -7.49 -8.18 1.26
N HIS A 93 -8.27 -8.67 2.22
CA HIS A 93 -8.98 -7.87 3.21
C HIS A 93 -8.56 -8.28 4.62
N TYR A 94 -8.17 -7.32 5.45
CA TYR A 94 -7.81 -7.52 6.85
C TYR A 94 -8.48 -6.49 7.75
N ARG A 95 -8.86 -6.91 8.96
CA ARG A 95 -9.51 -6.07 9.96
C ARG A 95 -8.58 -5.87 11.15
N LEU A 96 -8.12 -4.64 11.35
CA LEU A 96 -7.28 -4.27 12.47
C LEU A 96 -8.13 -3.57 13.55
N SER A 97 -8.15 -4.12 14.76
CA SER A 97 -8.77 -3.46 15.91
C SER A 97 -7.93 -2.29 16.38
N VAL A 98 -8.55 -1.13 16.57
CA VAL A 98 -7.92 0.06 17.12
C VAL A 98 -7.94 -0.03 18.65
N PRO A 99 -6.80 0.03 19.34
CA PRO A 99 -6.78 0.00 20.80
C PRO A 99 -7.59 1.14 21.42
N ASP A 100 -8.09 0.91 22.64
CA ASP A 100 -8.65 1.99 23.44
C ASP A 100 -7.55 2.99 23.79
N GLY A 101 -7.76 4.27 23.47
CA GLY A 101 -6.77 5.32 23.68
C GLY A 101 -6.84 6.43 22.63
N ARG A 102 -5.99 7.45 22.78
CA ARG A 102 -5.81 8.52 21.80
C ARG A 102 -4.34 8.60 21.42
N GLY A 103 -4.06 8.98 20.19
CA GLY A 103 -2.69 9.17 19.74
C GLY A 103 -2.56 9.05 18.22
N GLU A 104 -1.33 9.17 17.76
CA GLU A 104 -0.96 8.97 16.36
C GLU A 104 0.01 7.80 16.28
N VAL A 105 -0.24 6.87 15.36
CA VAL A 105 0.65 5.74 15.08
C VAL A 105 0.98 5.67 13.60
N ASN A 106 2.23 5.33 13.29
CA ASN A 106 2.62 4.99 11.94
C ASN A 106 2.23 3.54 11.66
N LEU A 107 1.21 3.34 10.83
CA LEU A 107 0.78 2.03 10.39
C LEU A 107 1.36 1.79 8.99
N THR A 108 2.21 0.78 8.85
CA THR A 108 2.80 0.41 7.56
C THR A 108 2.34 -0.98 7.16
N VAL A 109 1.82 -1.09 5.95
CA VAL A 109 1.65 -2.39 5.29
C VAL A 109 2.97 -2.71 4.59
N PHE A 110 3.53 -3.89 4.84
CA PHE A 110 4.74 -4.38 4.19
C PHE A 110 4.42 -5.62 3.37
N GLN A 111 4.86 -5.65 2.12
CA GLN A 111 4.85 -6.89 1.35
C GLN A 111 5.97 -7.79 1.86
N ALA A 112 5.69 -9.08 1.99
CA ALA A 112 6.66 -10.06 2.46
C ALA A 112 7.96 -10.01 1.63
N PRO A 113 9.13 -10.28 2.25
CA PRO A 113 10.38 -10.40 1.50
C PRO A 113 10.28 -11.46 0.40
N HIS A 114 11.08 -11.28 -0.66
CA HIS A 114 11.31 -12.36 -1.62
C HIS A 114 12.08 -13.51 -0.96
N ALA A 115 11.93 -14.73 -1.49
CA ALA A 115 12.71 -15.87 -1.03
C ALA A 115 14.22 -15.57 -1.10
N GLY A 116 14.92 -15.74 0.02
CA GLY A 116 16.35 -15.43 0.12
C GLY A 116 16.68 -13.97 0.45
N SER A 117 15.68 -13.12 0.72
CA SER A 117 15.85 -11.76 1.24
C SER A 117 15.21 -11.62 2.62
N GLU A 118 15.82 -10.80 3.48
CA GLU A 118 15.23 -10.37 4.75
C GLU A 118 14.47 -9.03 4.62
N GLN A 119 14.63 -8.33 3.49
CA GLN A 119 14.03 -7.02 3.27
C GLN A 119 12.65 -7.14 2.63
N ALA A 120 11.68 -6.41 3.19
CA ALA A 120 10.33 -6.32 2.63
C ALA A 120 10.39 -5.83 1.16
N SER A 121 9.62 -6.50 0.29
CA SER A 121 9.58 -6.20 -1.14
C SER A 121 8.69 -5.00 -1.48
N GLY A 122 7.97 -4.45 -0.51
CA GLY A 122 7.22 -3.20 -0.69
C GLY A 122 6.73 -2.63 0.63
N SER A 123 6.48 -1.32 0.67
CA SER A 123 5.96 -0.63 1.84
C SER A 123 4.91 0.44 1.48
N TRP A 124 3.84 0.48 2.29
CA TRP A 124 2.76 1.46 2.20
C TRP A 124 2.54 2.07 3.59
N PRO A 125 3.24 3.17 3.92
CA PRO A 125 3.06 3.85 5.19
C PRO A 125 1.83 4.75 5.18
N PHE A 126 1.10 4.69 6.29
CA PHE A 126 -0.06 5.51 6.64
C PHE A 126 0.15 6.09 8.04
N ARG A 127 -0.51 7.21 8.32
CA ARG A 127 -0.62 7.75 9.67
C ARG A 127 -2.03 7.52 10.17
N LEU A 128 -2.16 6.80 11.27
CA LEU A 128 -3.44 6.55 11.91
C LEU A 128 -3.57 7.47 13.13
N VAL A 129 -4.50 8.40 13.06
CA VAL A 129 -4.82 9.32 14.16
C VAL A 129 -6.06 8.81 14.88
N VAL A 130 -5.86 8.34 16.11
CA VAL A 130 -6.92 7.82 16.98
C VAL A 130 -7.45 8.95 17.86
N GLN A 131 -8.69 9.33 17.62
CA GLN A 131 -9.38 10.40 18.34
C GLN A 131 -10.89 10.13 18.38
N PRO A 132 -11.61 10.64 19.41
CA PRO A 132 -13.07 10.48 19.50
C PRO A 132 -13.83 11.14 18.36
#